data_AF-A0A9N8QQV3-F1
#
_entry.id   AF-A0A9N8QQV3-F1
#
_cell.length_a   1.000
_cell.length_b   1.000
_cell.length_c   1.000
_cell.angle_alpha   90.00
_cell.angle_beta   90.00
_cell.angle_gamma   90.00
#
_symmetry.space_group_name_H-M   'P 1'
#
loop_
_entity.id
_entity.type
_entity.pdbx_description
1 polymer ?
#
loop_
_entity_poly.entity_id
_entity_poly.type
_entity_poly.pdbx_seq_one_letter_code
_entity_poly.pdbx_strand_id
1 'polypeptide(L)'
;MKKWISILLLSLYLVSTTELNQILKLPILVEHYCEHKKLNPDMSFGGFLKMHYDHPAKDADYKTDRKLPFIIHSTLSLVFTINTAFSFEFSGKEYKYYKVHSIPSFDEDFYIKGYVHSIWQPPKYA
;
A
#
# COMPACT_ATOMS: atom_id res chain seq x y z
N MET A 1 16.51 29.59 8.85
CA MET A 1 17.32 28.65 8.04
C MET A 1 17.00 27.19 8.35
N LYS A 2 17.03 26.74 9.62
CA LYS A 2 16.72 25.35 10.01
C LYS A 2 15.39 24.81 9.44
N LYS A 3 14.31 25.59 9.52
CA LYS A 3 12.99 25.22 8.97
C LYS A 3 13.02 24.89 7.47
N TRP A 4 13.68 25.71 6.66
CA TRP A 4 13.76 25.50 5.21
C TRP A 4 14.58 24.25 4.86
N ILE A 5 15.67 24.03 5.57
CA ILE A 5 16.48 22.81 5.43
C ILE A 5 15.64 21.58 5.80
N SER A 6 14.89 21.63 6.92
CA SER A 6 14.00 20.53 7.33
C SER A 6 12.90 20.26 6.29
N ILE A 7 12.27 21.29 5.73
CA ILE A 7 11.27 21.14 4.67
C ILE A 7 11.89 20.49 3.44
N LEU A 8 13.06 20.97 3.00
CA LEU A 8 13.75 20.42 1.83
C LEU A 8 14.12 18.94 2.03
N LEU A 9 14.69 18.59 3.18
CA LEU A 9 15.05 17.21 3.50
C LEU A 9 13.81 16.31 3.58
N LEU A 10 12.71 16.78 4.18
CA LEU A 10 11.46 16.02 4.26
C LEU A 10 10.85 15.83 2.88
N SER A 11 10.84 16.86 2.02
CA SER A 11 10.36 16.76 0.65
C SER A 11 11.18 15.76 -0.16
N LEU A 12 12.51 15.80 -0.06
CA LEU A 12 13.39 14.83 -0.73
C LEU A 12 13.14 13.41 -0.23
N TYR A 13 12.96 13.24 1.08
CA TYR A 13 12.63 11.94 1.68
C TYR A 13 11.31 11.41 1.13
N LEU A 14 10.24 12.22 1.13
CA LEU A 14 8.94 11.83 0.59
C LEU A 14 9.02 11.47 -0.89
N VAL A 15 9.70 12.27 -1.72
CA VAL A 15 9.86 11.98 -3.15
C VAL A 15 10.65 10.68 -3.37
N SER A 16 11.67 10.41 -2.56
CA SER A 16 12.52 9.22 -2.68
C SER A 16 11.82 7.93 -2.21
N THR A 17 11.00 8.03 -1.17
CA THR A 17 10.42 6.86 -0.47
C THR A 17 8.97 6.57 -0.85
N THR A 18 8.33 7.45 -1.62
CA THR A 18 6.95 7.28 -2.06
C THR A 18 6.82 7.42 -3.57
N GLU A 19 5.63 7.11 -4.10
CA GLU A 19 5.30 7.28 -5.52
C GLU A 19 5.19 8.76 -5.96
N LEU A 20 5.50 9.74 -5.10
CA LEU A 20 5.57 11.15 -5.49
C LEU A 20 6.60 11.40 -6.60
N ASN A 21 7.64 10.57 -6.71
CA ASN A 21 8.57 10.63 -7.85
C ASN A 21 7.89 10.42 -9.21
N GLN A 22 6.73 9.75 -9.27
CA GLN A 22 6.01 9.52 -10.52
C GLN A 22 5.49 10.83 -11.11
N ILE A 23 5.25 11.86 -10.28
CA ILE A 23 4.87 13.21 -10.73
C ILE A 23 5.95 13.81 -11.64
N LEU A 24 7.22 13.45 -11.44
CA LEU A 24 8.31 13.90 -12.29
C LEU A 24 8.26 13.33 -13.72
N LYS A 25 7.44 12.29 -13.95
CA LYS A 25 7.21 11.69 -15.28
C LYS A 25 6.03 12.31 -16.03
N LEU A 26 5.34 13.30 -15.46
CA LEU A 26 4.26 14.02 -16.15
C LEU A 26 4.68 14.64 -17.50
N PRO A 27 5.91 15.14 -17.71
CA PRO A 27 6.33 15.59 -19.03
C PRO A 27 6.25 14.50 -20.11
N ILE A 28 6.59 13.25 -19.76
CA ILE A 28 6.51 12.09 -20.67
C ILE A 28 5.05 11.80 -21.05
N LEU A 29 4.14 11.89 -20.08
CA LEU A 29 2.70 11.73 -20.32
C LEU A 29 2.17 12.78 -21.30
N VAL A 30 2.57 14.04 -21.13
CA VAL A 30 2.16 15.15 -22.01
C VAL A 30 2.74 14.99 -23.41
N GLU A 31 4.00 14.60 -23.53
CA GLU A 31 4.64 14.34 -24.82
C GLU A 31 3.93 13.22 -25.57
N HIS A 32 3.66 12.09 -24.91
CA HIS A 32 2.97 10.95 -25.52
C HIS A 32 1.51 11.29 -25.89
N TYR A 33 0.81 12.07 -25.06
CA TYR A 33 -0.51 12.59 -25.43
C TYR A 33 -0.45 13.47 -26.69
N CYS A 34 0.57 14.33 -26.81
CA CYS A 34 0.75 15.16 -28.00
C CYS A 34 1.00 14.31 -29.27
N GLU A 35 1.71 13.19 -29.17
CA GLU A 35 1.89 12.25 -30.28
C GLU A 35 0.55 11.65 -30.73
N HIS A 36 -0.25 11.15 -29.78
CA HIS A 36 -1.60 10.63 -30.07
C HIS A 36 -2.52 11.70 -30.64
N LYS A 37 -2.43 12.95 -30.16
CA LYS A 37 -3.22 14.08 -30.67
C LYS A 37 -2.82 14.49 -32.09
N LYS A 38 -1.55 14.32 -32.47
CA LYS A 38 -1.08 14.55 -33.86
C LYS A 38 -1.59 13.47 -34.81
N LEU A 39 -1.63 12.22 -34.38
CA LEU A 39 -2.12 11.09 -35.18
C LEU A 39 -3.65 11.06 -35.27
N ASN A 40 -4.33 11.41 -34.17
CA ASN A 40 -5.77 11.48 -34.07
C ASN A 40 -6.19 12.84 -33.48
N PRO A 41 -6.53 13.83 -34.31
CA PRO A 41 -6.96 15.16 -33.86
C PRO A 41 -8.19 15.15 -32.95
N ASP A 42 -9.04 14.12 -33.00
CA ASP A 42 -10.23 13.99 -32.16
C ASP A 42 -9.93 13.34 -30.79
N MET A 43 -8.70 12.87 -30.57
CA MET A 43 -8.27 12.29 -29.30
C MET A 43 -8.45 13.30 -28.16
N SER A 44 -9.25 12.96 -27.16
CA SER A 44 -9.35 13.73 -25.92
C SER A 44 -8.31 13.23 -24.91
N PHE A 45 -7.88 14.10 -24.00
CA PHE A 45 -6.97 13.71 -22.93
C PHE A 45 -7.55 12.58 -22.06
N GLY A 46 -8.85 12.65 -21.73
CA GLY A 46 -9.53 11.58 -20.99
C GLY A 46 -9.60 10.26 -21.75
N GLY A 47 -9.79 10.30 -23.07
CA GLY A 47 -9.74 9.11 -23.93
C GLY A 47 -8.36 8.47 -23.95
N PHE A 48 -7.31 9.28 -24.06
CA PHE A 48 -5.92 8.84 -23.96
C PHE A 48 -5.61 8.17 -22.61
N LEU A 49 -6.03 8.78 -21.50
CA LEU A 49 -5.87 8.18 -20.17
C LEU A 49 -6.63 6.84 -20.06
N LYS A 50 -7.87 6.78 -20.56
CA LYS A 50 -8.65 5.53 -20.52
C LYS A 50 -7.94 4.41 -21.28
N MET A 51 -7.42 4.70 -22.47
CA MET A 51 -6.70 3.71 -23.29
C MET A 51 -5.48 3.13 -22.59
N HIS A 52 -4.75 3.96 -21.84
CA HIS A 52 -3.49 3.57 -21.20
C HIS A 52 -3.59 3.08 -19.75
N TYR A 53 -4.65 3.46 -19.02
CA TYR A 53 -4.79 3.17 -17.58
C TYR A 53 -5.96 2.25 -17.21
N ASP A 54 -6.95 2.04 -18.08
CA ASP A 54 -8.11 1.15 -17.81
C ASP A 54 -7.78 -0.30 -18.20
N HIS A 55 -7.47 -0.53 -19.47
CA HIS A 55 -7.14 -1.85 -20.03
C HIS A 55 -5.96 -1.73 -21.01
N PRO A 56 -4.72 -1.53 -20.50
CA PRO A 56 -3.57 -1.31 -21.38
C PRO A 56 -3.34 -2.50 -22.29
N ALA A 57 -3.37 -2.27 -23.60
CA ALA A 57 -3.05 -3.27 -24.60
C ALA A 57 -1.53 -3.45 -24.69
N LYS A 58 -1.08 -4.68 -24.97
CA LYS A 58 0.31 -4.91 -25.37
C LYS A 58 0.41 -4.70 -26.88
N ASP A 59 0.65 -3.46 -27.29
CA ASP A 59 0.82 -3.09 -28.69
C ASP A 59 2.24 -2.56 -28.97
N ALA A 60 2.42 -1.87 -30.09
CA ALA A 60 3.70 -1.33 -30.51
C ALA A 60 4.27 -0.30 -29.52
N ASP A 61 3.41 0.39 -28.76
CA ASP A 61 3.78 1.47 -27.85
C ASP A 61 4.07 0.97 -26.43
N TYR A 62 3.89 -0.34 -26.18
CA TYR A 62 4.06 -0.96 -24.85
C TYR A 62 5.33 -0.55 -24.10
N LYS A 63 6.47 -0.35 -24.79
CA LYS A 63 7.71 0.11 -24.14
C LYS A 63 7.64 1.55 -23.65
N THR A 64 6.93 2.41 -24.36
CA THR A 64 6.69 3.82 -24.02
C THR A 64 5.63 3.92 -22.94
N ASP A 65 4.56 3.13 -23.02
CA ASP A 65 3.47 3.10 -22.04
C ASP A 65 3.98 2.76 -20.64
N ARG A 66 4.92 1.81 -20.56
CA ARG A 66 5.56 1.45 -19.28
C ARG A 66 6.39 2.57 -18.64
N LYS A 67 6.71 3.64 -19.37
CA LYS A 67 7.38 4.83 -18.83
C LYS A 67 6.39 5.88 -18.30
N LEU A 68 5.10 5.74 -18.60
CA LEU A 68 4.08 6.64 -18.11
C LEU A 68 4.01 6.59 -16.57
N PRO A 69 3.67 7.73 -15.94
CA PRO A 69 3.53 7.78 -14.49
C PRO A 69 2.47 6.79 -14.03
N PHE A 70 2.70 6.12 -12.89
CA PHE A 70 1.71 5.24 -12.26
C PHE A 70 1.27 4.01 -13.09
N ILE A 71 2.02 3.57 -14.10
CA ILE A 71 1.79 2.28 -14.79
C ILE A 71 2.54 1.14 -14.09
N ILE A 72 3.78 1.39 -13.68
CA ILE A 72 4.57 0.47 -12.86
C ILE A 72 4.70 1.08 -11.48
N HIS A 73 4.23 0.35 -10.47
CA HIS A 73 4.32 0.72 -9.07
C HIS A 73 5.41 -0.08 -8.36
N SER A 74 6.15 0.59 -7.48
CA SER A 74 6.99 -0.08 -6.49
C SER A 74 6.15 -0.32 -5.23
N THR A 75 6.39 -1.42 -4.53
CA THR A 75 5.72 -1.66 -3.25
C THR A 75 6.19 -0.65 -2.21
N LEU A 76 5.25 0.11 -1.65
CA LEU A 76 5.50 1.05 -0.56
C LEU A 76 5.54 0.29 0.78
N SER A 77 6.72 0.17 1.39
CA SER A 77 6.86 -0.38 2.74
C SER A 77 6.91 0.74 3.77
N LEU A 78 5.80 0.98 4.47
CA LEU A 78 5.72 1.93 5.57
C LEU A 78 6.10 1.23 6.87
N VAL A 79 7.17 1.69 7.51
CA VAL A 79 7.58 1.23 8.85
C VAL A 79 7.26 2.34 9.85
N PHE A 80 6.24 2.12 10.67
CA PHE A 80 5.89 3.01 11.76
C PHE A 80 6.61 2.57 13.03
N THR A 81 7.41 3.46 13.61
CA THR A 81 7.93 3.27 14.96
C THR A 81 6.95 3.88 15.96
N ILE A 82 6.30 3.03 16.75
CA ILE A 82 5.46 3.51 17.85
C ILE A 82 6.38 4.05 18.93
N ASN A 83 6.23 5.33 19.26
CA ASN A 83 6.92 5.93 20.39
C ASN A 83 6.43 5.24 21.67
N THR A 84 7.34 4.75 22.52
CA THR A 84 7.01 4.05 23.77
C THR A 84 6.24 4.91 24.77
N ALA A 85 6.22 6.24 24.59
CA ALA A 85 5.45 7.20 25.39
C ALA A 85 4.06 7.54 24.80
N PHE A 86 3.58 6.80 23.80
CA PHE A 86 2.22 6.97 23.29
C PHE A 86 1.21 6.15 24.11
N SER A 87 0.48 6.80 25.02
CA SER A 87 -0.69 6.22 25.68
C SER A 87 -1.96 6.61 24.94
N PHE A 88 -2.76 5.61 24.56
CA PHE A 88 -4.10 5.82 24.01
C PHE A 88 -5.11 5.65 25.15
N GLU A 89 -5.64 6.74 25.69
CA GLU A 89 -6.78 6.65 26.60
C GLU A 89 -8.05 6.44 25.77
N PHE A 90 -8.53 5.21 25.75
CA PHE A 90 -9.88 4.92 25.27
C PHE A 90 -10.84 5.53 26.28
N SER A 91 -11.39 6.71 25.97
CA SER A 91 -12.49 7.28 26.75
C SER A 91 -13.65 6.29 26.64
N GLY A 92 -13.83 5.50 27.70
CA GLY A 92 -14.79 4.42 27.78
C GLY A 92 -16.21 4.96 27.59
N LYS A 93 -16.68 4.98 26.35
CA LYS A 93 -18.10 4.78 26.12
C LYS A 93 -18.37 3.37 26.58
N GLU A 94 -19.22 3.24 27.60
CA GLU A 94 -19.68 1.98 28.17
C GLU A 94 -19.74 0.92 27.08
N TYR A 95 -18.89 -0.11 27.20
CA TYR A 95 -18.96 -1.25 26.32
C TYR A 95 -20.34 -1.86 26.54
N LYS A 96 -21.29 -1.59 25.64
CA LYS A 96 -22.49 -2.42 25.53
C LYS A 96 -21.97 -3.78 25.13
N TYR A 97 -21.90 -4.70 26.09
CA TYR A 97 -21.66 -6.11 25.83
C TYR A 97 -22.71 -6.57 24.82
N TYR A 98 -22.34 -6.63 23.54
CA TYR A 98 -23.11 -7.39 22.58
C TYR A 98 -22.88 -8.84 22.98
N LYS A 99 -23.95 -9.53 23.37
CA LYS A 99 -23.92 -10.97 23.59
C LYS A 99 -23.41 -11.58 22.29
N VAL A 100 -22.15 -12.02 22.28
CA VAL A 100 -21.55 -12.73 21.16
C VAL A 100 -22.46 -13.91 20.91
N HIS A 101 -23.18 -13.90 19.79
CA HIS A 101 -23.81 -15.11 19.32
C HIS A 101 -22.67 -16.07 19.06
N SER A 102 -22.69 -17.21 19.74
CA SER A 102 -21.77 -18.31 19.49
C SER A 102 -21.69 -18.50 17.98
N ILE A 103 -20.52 -18.30 17.40
CA ILE A 103 -20.27 -18.76 16.03
C ILE A 103 -20.43 -20.28 16.14
N PRO A 104 -21.41 -20.89 15.46
CA PRO A 104 -21.80 -22.28 15.72
C PRO A 104 -20.72 -23.32 15.34
N SER A 105 -19.51 -22.89 14.94
CA SER A 105 -18.42 -23.76 14.51
C SER A 105 -17.04 -23.46 15.09
N PHE A 106 -16.92 -22.61 16.12
CA PHE A 106 -15.61 -22.33 16.72
C PHE A 106 -15.58 -22.79 18.18
N ASP A 107 -14.96 -23.95 18.39
CA ASP A 107 -14.62 -24.49 19.71
C ASP A 107 -13.22 -24.00 20.10
N GLU A 108 -13.14 -22.92 20.86
CA GLU A 108 -11.87 -22.40 21.41
C GLU A 108 -11.25 -23.36 22.43
N ASP A 109 -12.04 -24.23 23.06
CA ASP A 109 -11.57 -25.16 24.10
C ASP A 109 -10.84 -26.38 23.54
N PHE A 110 -10.99 -26.66 22.23
CA PHE A 110 -10.34 -27.81 21.59
C PHE A 110 -8.81 -27.66 21.50
N TYR A 111 -8.30 -26.43 21.39
CA TYR A 111 -6.89 -26.20 21.08
C TYR A 111 -5.95 -26.31 22.28
N ILE A 112 -6.46 -26.25 23.53
CA ILE A 112 -5.59 -26.20 24.73
C ILE A 112 -5.55 -27.52 25.51
N LYS A 113 -6.58 -28.37 25.44
CA LYS A 113 -6.65 -29.58 26.28
C LYS A 113 -5.84 -30.77 25.77
N GLY A 114 -5.51 -30.83 24.47
CA GLY A 114 -4.87 -32.02 23.87
C GLY A 114 -3.35 -32.11 23.99
N TYR A 115 -2.65 -30.98 24.09
CA TYR A 115 -1.20 -30.93 23.85
C TYR A 115 -0.34 -30.99 25.11
N VAL A 116 -0.91 -30.82 26.31
CA VAL A 116 -0.14 -30.79 27.57
C VAL A 116 0.52 -32.15 27.87
N HIS A 117 -0.10 -33.25 27.40
CA HIS A 117 0.41 -34.61 27.55
C HIS A 117 1.24 -35.10 26.35
N SER A 118 1.26 -34.35 25.24
CA SER A 118 2.01 -34.69 24.02
C SER A 118 3.44 -34.12 24.00
N ILE A 119 3.80 -33.32 25.00
CA ILE A 119 5.15 -32.78 25.14
C ILE A 119 6.04 -33.91 25.64
N TRP A 120 6.98 -34.34 24.81
CA TRP A 120 8.03 -35.28 25.18
C TRP A 120 8.75 -34.79 26.45
N GLN A 121 8.68 -35.58 27.53
CA GLN A 121 9.44 -35.30 28.75
C GLN A 121 10.69 -36.19 28.78
N PRO A 122 11.87 -35.64 29.10
CA PRO A 122 13.09 -36.44 29.21
C PRO A 122 12.98 -37.46 30.35
N PRO A 123 13.66 -38.61 30.26
CA PRO A 123 13.66 -39.64 31.30
C PRO A 123 14.15 -39.06 32.64
N LYS A 124 13.36 -39.24 33.69
CA LYS A 124 13.82 -38.99 35.06
C LYS A 124 14.52 -40.26 35.54
N TYR A 125 15.82 -40.16 35.82
CA TYR A 125 16.58 -41.27 36.39
C TYR A 125 15.98 -41.69 37.75
N ALA A 126 15.89 -42.99 37.98
CA ALA A 126 15.39 -43.61 39.21
C ALA A 126 16.46 -43.68 40.31
#